data_AF-A0AAD8GFV5-F1
#
_entry.id   AF-A0AAD8GFV5-F1
#
_cell.length_a   1.000
_cell.length_b   1.000
_cell.length_c   1.000
_cell.angle_alpha   90.00
_cell.angle_beta   90.00
_cell.angle_gamma   90.00
#
_symmetry.space_group_name_H-M   'P 1'
#
loop_
_entity.id
_entity.type
_entity.pdbx_description
1 polymer ?
#
loop_
_entity_poly.entity_id
_entity_poly.type
_entity_poly.pdbx_seq_one_letter_code
_entity_poly.pdbx_strand_id
1 'polypeptide(L)'
;MENYRKARTVELPCPPPFTGLPPDTPEVKVKDGSKIRNLMGFAIGRMESEAARHILFSGTGKAVAKTISCVEILKRRVKGLHQLTRLLYRHIEEHWEPLVPEAGLDTLTVKKNVPAIWVLLSKEPLDTAEPGYQAPGCFDTLWAQAVEGEAGQQGQRRKRQGGGTGGGGGRGKGGKSSTPNRGSEREALKRPQSGGAL
;
A
#
# COMPACT_ATOMS: atom_id res chain seq x y z
N MET A 1 -1.00 -5.67 -33.08
CA MET A 1 -1.96 -4.57 -33.36
C MET A 1 -1.17 -3.43 -34.00
N GLU A 2 -0.49 -3.71 -35.12
CA GLU A 2 0.63 -2.90 -35.64
C GLU A 2 0.19 -1.64 -36.38
N ASN A 3 -1.08 -1.59 -36.83
CA ASN A 3 -1.65 -0.48 -37.60
C ASN A 3 -2.54 0.44 -36.75
N TYR A 4 -2.57 0.29 -35.42
CA TYR A 4 -3.49 1.00 -34.55
C TYR A 4 -2.76 1.63 -33.36
N ARG A 5 -3.21 2.82 -32.95
CA ARG A 5 -2.82 3.45 -31.68
C ARG A 5 -3.99 3.47 -30.72
N LYS A 6 -3.69 3.32 -29.42
CA LYS A 6 -4.69 3.42 -28.37
C LYS A 6 -5.07 4.89 -28.19
N ALA A 7 -6.32 5.24 -28.46
CA ALA A 7 -6.82 6.61 -28.37
C ALA A 7 -7.32 6.93 -26.96
N ARG A 8 -8.24 6.11 -26.44
CA ARG A 8 -8.81 6.31 -25.10
C ARG A 8 -9.16 5.00 -24.40
N THR A 9 -9.26 5.08 -23.08
CA THR A 9 -9.75 4.00 -22.22
C THR A 9 -10.98 4.49 -21.49
N VAL A 10 -12.09 3.77 -21.59
CA VAL A 10 -13.33 4.05 -20.87
C VAL A 10 -13.52 2.95 -19.83
N GLU A 11 -13.65 3.33 -18.57
CA GLU A 11 -14.00 2.40 -17.50
C GLU A 11 -15.52 2.41 -17.33
N LEU A 12 -16.16 1.25 -17.44
CA LEU A 12 -17.59 1.16 -17.18
C LEU A 12 -17.88 1.31 -15.67
N PRO A 13 -19.03 1.90 -15.31
CA PRO A 13 -19.47 1.97 -13.92
C PRO A 13 -19.52 0.58 -13.28
N CYS A 14 -19.02 0.47 -12.05
CA CYS A 14 -19.10 -0.73 -11.23
C CYS A 14 -19.59 -0.30 -9.85
N PRO A 15 -20.88 -0.46 -9.53
CA PRO A 15 -21.38 -0.12 -8.21
C PRO A 15 -20.76 -1.05 -7.15
N PRO A 16 -20.73 -0.62 -5.86
CA PRO A 16 -20.32 -1.49 -4.77
C PRO A 16 -21.19 -2.74 -4.74
N PRO A 17 -20.60 -3.94 -4.63
CA PRO A 17 -21.36 -5.18 -4.60
C PRO A 17 -21.93 -5.43 -3.21
N PHE A 18 -22.34 -4.42 -2.43
CA PHE A 18 -22.85 -4.61 -1.07
C PHE A 18 -24.20 -3.92 -0.93
N THR A 19 -25.16 -4.61 -0.31
CA THR A 19 -26.54 -4.13 -0.11
C THR A 19 -26.77 -3.73 1.33
N GLY A 20 -27.71 -2.80 1.56
CA GLY A 20 -28.12 -2.42 2.92
C GLY A 20 -27.13 -1.54 3.69
N LEU A 21 -26.11 -1.00 3.02
CA LEU A 21 -25.18 -0.05 3.64
C LEU A 21 -25.80 1.36 3.72
N PRO A 22 -25.53 2.13 4.80
CA PRO A 22 -25.90 3.54 4.86
C PRO A 22 -25.36 4.33 3.65
N PRO A 23 -26.14 5.28 3.10
CA PRO A 23 -25.75 6.03 1.90
C PRO A 23 -24.49 6.89 2.08
N ASP A 24 -24.14 7.23 3.32
CA ASP A 24 -22.96 8.00 3.70
C ASP A 24 -21.74 7.11 4.06
N THR A 25 -21.84 5.79 3.82
CA THR A 25 -20.73 4.86 4.08
C THR A 25 -19.47 5.33 3.34
N PRO A 26 -18.37 5.64 4.05
CA PRO A 26 -17.15 6.12 3.42
C PRO A 26 -16.56 5.06 2.48
N GLU A 27 -16.13 5.49 1.30
CA GLU A 27 -15.46 4.65 0.32
C GLU A 27 -14.02 5.14 0.05
N VAL A 28 -13.06 4.22 0.18
CA VAL A 28 -11.65 4.43 -0.12
C VAL A 28 -11.33 3.75 -1.46
N LYS A 29 -11.30 4.56 -2.52
CA LYS A 29 -10.93 4.13 -3.88
C LYS A 29 -9.41 4.10 -4.03
N VAL A 30 -8.82 2.91 -4.03
CA VAL A 30 -7.39 2.70 -4.17
C VAL A 30 -7.02 2.60 -5.64
N LYS A 31 -6.09 3.46 -6.07
CA LYS A 31 -5.53 3.50 -7.43
C LYS A 31 -4.03 3.20 -7.40
N ASP A 32 -3.46 2.94 -8.57
CA ASP A 32 -2.01 2.69 -8.71
C ASP A 32 -1.17 3.89 -8.24
N GLY A 33 -1.65 5.12 -8.45
CA GLY A 33 -1.01 6.34 -7.95
C GLY A 33 -1.29 6.69 -6.49
N SER A 34 -2.23 6.01 -5.82
CA SER A 34 -2.64 6.39 -4.46
C SER A 34 -1.51 6.26 -3.45
N LYS A 35 -1.35 7.28 -2.61
CA LYS A 35 -0.41 7.30 -1.49
C LYS A 35 -1.07 6.70 -0.26
N ILE A 36 -0.53 5.58 0.23
CA ILE A 36 -1.09 4.82 1.36
C ILE A 36 -1.30 5.72 2.58
N ARG A 37 -0.32 6.59 2.91
CA ARG A 37 -0.41 7.52 4.05
C ARG A 37 -1.67 8.39 4.00
N ASN A 38 -2.03 8.92 2.82
CA ASN A 38 -3.19 9.79 2.66
C ASN A 38 -4.49 9.00 2.81
N LEU A 39 -4.57 7.81 2.18
CA LEU A 39 -5.72 6.92 2.30
C LEU A 39 -5.96 6.49 3.76
N MET A 40 -4.88 6.14 4.46
CA MET A 40 -4.96 5.71 5.85
C MET A 40 -5.29 6.85 6.80
N GLY A 41 -4.78 8.07 6.59
CA GLY A 41 -5.17 9.22 7.40
C GLY A 41 -6.69 9.46 7.36
N PHE A 42 -7.30 9.36 6.16
CA PHE A 42 -8.75 9.44 6.01
C PHE A 42 -9.46 8.24 6.67
N ALA A 43 -9.07 7.01 6.31
CA ALA A 43 -9.78 5.81 6.72
C ALA A 43 -9.74 5.59 8.24
N ILE A 44 -8.57 5.79 8.86
CA ILE A 44 -8.38 5.70 10.30
C ILE A 44 -9.22 6.77 11.00
N GLY A 45 -9.11 8.04 10.59
CA GLY A 45 -9.88 9.12 11.21
C GLY A 45 -11.40 8.90 11.14
N ARG A 46 -11.91 8.32 10.05
CA ARG A 46 -13.34 7.98 9.93
C ARG A 46 -13.73 6.81 10.83
N MET A 47 -12.95 5.74 10.86
CA MET A 47 -13.29 4.54 11.62
C MET A 47 -12.98 4.64 13.11
N GLU A 48 -12.07 5.52 13.53
CA GLU A 48 -11.86 5.83 14.96
C GLU A 48 -12.97 6.73 15.51
N SER A 49 -13.62 7.53 14.66
CA SER A 49 -14.81 8.28 15.07
C SER A 49 -16.02 7.34 15.26
N GLU A 50 -16.94 7.72 16.15
CA GLU A 50 -18.22 7.01 16.32
C GLU A 50 -19.22 7.26 15.18
N ALA A 51 -18.86 8.11 14.21
CA ALA A 51 -19.73 8.48 13.10
C ALA A 51 -19.83 7.40 12.01
N ALA A 52 -18.78 6.60 11.80
CA ALA A 52 -18.77 5.53 10.82
C ALA A 52 -18.71 4.15 11.49
N ARG A 53 -19.70 3.30 11.16
CA ARG A 53 -19.71 1.87 11.53
C ARG A 53 -19.10 0.98 10.44
N HIS A 54 -19.10 1.48 9.20
CA HIS A 54 -18.72 0.75 7.99
C HIS A 54 -17.75 1.58 7.16
N ILE A 55 -16.85 0.92 6.45
CA ILE A 55 -16.02 1.54 5.42
C ILE A 55 -15.77 0.57 4.27
N LEU A 56 -15.79 1.09 3.05
CA LEU A 56 -15.55 0.34 1.83
C LEU A 56 -14.14 0.63 1.29
N PHE A 57 -13.46 -0.41 0.82
CA PHE A 57 -12.25 -0.31 0.03
C PHE A 57 -12.49 -0.92 -1.33
N SER A 58 -12.08 -0.21 -2.38
CA SER A 58 -12.17 -0.71 -3.75
C SER A 58 -10.84 -0.54 -4.47
N GLY A 59 -10.47 -1.52 -5.29
CA GLY A 59 -9.23 -1.50 -6.06
C GLY A 59 -9.33 -2.36 -7.29
N THR A 60 -8.66 -1.94 -8.37
CA THR A 60 -8.73 -2.60 -9.68
C THR A 60 -7.33 -2.79 -10.26
N GLY A 61 -7.13 -3.87 -10.99
CA GLY A 61 -5.87 -4.20 -11.66
C GLY A 61 -4.67 -4.13 -10.72
N LYS A 62 -3.70 -3.28 -11.05
CA LYS A 62 -2.47 -3.09 -10.27
C LYS A 62 -2.71 -2.61 -8.83
N ALA A 63 -3.87 -1.99 -8.56
CA ALA A 63 -4.20 -1.48 -7.23
C ALA A 63 -4.73 -2.55 -6.27
N VAL A 64 -5.06 -3.76 -6.73
CA VAL A 64 -5.65 -4.83 -5.90
C VAL A 64 -4.77 -5.15 -4.68
N ALA A 65 -3.48 -5.44 -4.91
CA ALA A 65 -2.54 -5.74 -3.82
C ALA A 65 -2.39 -4.59 -2.81
N LYS A 66 -2.37 -3.35 -3.31
CA LYS A 66 -2.33 -2.15 -2.47
C LYS A 66 -3.61 -2.00 -1.63
N THR A 67 -4.76 -2.35 -2.20
CA THR A 67 -6.05 -2.30 -1.51
C THR A 67 -6.08 -3.26 -0.33
N ILE A 68 -5.61 -4.49 -0.54
CA ILE A 68 -5.44 -5.48 0.53
C ILE A 68 -4.51 -4.91 1.61
N SER A 69 -3.36 -4.34 1.22
CA SER A 69 -2.43 -3.73 2.18
C SER A 69 -3.07 -2.62 3.01
N CYS A 70 -3.89 -1.76 2.40
CA CYS A 70 -4.63 -0.71 3.09
C CYS A 70 -5.65 -1.27 4.10
N VAL A 71 -6.40 -2.31 3.71
CA VAL A 71 -7.34 -3.03 4.59
C VAL A 71 -6.61 -3.61 5.79
N GLU A 72 -5.48 -4.30 5.57
CA GLU A 72 -4.71 -4.91 6.65
C GLU A 72 -4.11 -3.87 7.61
N ILE A 73 -3.63 -2.73 7.10
CA ILE A 73 -3.15 -1.63 7.95
C ILE A 73 -4.28 -1.10 8.83
N LEU A 74 -5.48 -0.90 8.26
CA LEU A 74 -6.60 -0.38 9.01
C LEU A 74 -7.05 -1.34 10.11
N LYS A 75 -7.16 -2.64 9.84
CA LYS A 75 -7.51 -3.67 10.85
C LYS A 75 -6.50 -3.75 12.01
N ARG A 76 -5.24 -3.38 11.80
CA ARG A 76 -4.25 -3.29 12.88
C ARG A 76 -4.46 -2.08 13.78
N ARG A 77 -4.95 -0.97 13.21
CA ARG A 77 -5.21 0.28 13.93
C ARG A 77 -6.54 0.26 14.66
N VAL A 78 -7.59 -0.20 13.98
CA VAL A 78 -8.94 -0.34 14.51
C VAL A 78 -9.22 -1.83 14.68
N LYS A 79 -9.17 -2.31 15.92
CA LYS A 79 -9.40 -3.71 16.28
C LYS A 79 -10.91 -4.03 16.25
N GLY A 80 -11.24 -5.31 16.17
CA GLY A 80 -12.64 -5.76 16.21
C GLY A 80 -13.40 -5.64 14.89
N LEU A 81 -12.73 -5.34 13.77
CA LEU A 81 -13.41 -5.18 12.48
C LEU A 81 -13.73 -6.54 11.84
N HIS A 82 -15.01 -6.74 11.52
CA HIS A 82 -15.48 -7.78 10.63
C HIS A 82 -15.16 -7.40 9.19
N GLN A 83 -14.84 -8.38 8.36
CA GLN A 83 -14.51 -8.16 6.96
C GLN A 83 -15.40 -9.00 6.05
N LEU A 84 -15.83 -8.42 4.93
CA LEU A 84 -16.44 -9.14 3.82
C LEU A 84 -15.76 -8.74 2.52
N THR A 85 -15.18 -9.70 1.81
CA THR A 85 -14.44 -9.48 0.57
C THR A 85 -15.20 -10.03 -0.64
N ARG A 86 -15.38 -9.20 -1.67
CA ARG A 86 -15.98 -9.60 -2.95
C ARG A 86 -14.97 -9.35 -4.08
N LEU A 87 -14.73 -10.40 -4.87
CA LEU A 87 -13.89 -10.34 -6.07
C LEU A 87 -14.78 -10.27 -7.30
N LEU A 88 -14.45 -9.38 -8.23
CA LEU A 88 -15.23 -9.18 -9.45
C LEU A 88 -14.34 -8.73 -10.61
N TYR A 89 -14.92 -8.68 -11.80
CA TYR A 89 -14.29 -8.04 -12.94
C TYR A 89 -14.91 -6.67 -13.18
N ARG A 90 -14.04 -5.69 -13.43
CA ARG A 90 -14.45 -4.40 -13.97
C ARG A 90 -14.23 -4.40 -15.48
N HIS A 91 -15.21 -3.93 -16.22
CA HIS A 91 -15.15 -3.86 -17.67
C HIS A 91 -14.52 -2.54 -18.11
N ILE A 92 -13.55 -2.66 -19.02
CA ILE A 92 -12.85 -1.54 -19.63
C ILE A 92 -12.99 -1.65 -21.14
N GLU A 93 -13.29 -0.53 -21.79
CA GLU A 93 -13.31 -0.41 -23.24
C GLU A 93 -12.13 0.44 -23.70
N GLU A 94 -11.25 -0.15 -24.50
CA GLU A 94 -10.17 0.58 -25.15
C GLU A 94 -10.58 0.89 -26.59
N HIS A 95 -10.60 2.18 -26.93
CA HIS A 95 -10.83 2.63 -28.29
C HIS A 95 -9.49 2.85 -28.98
N TRP A 96 -9.36 2.28 -30.16
CA TRP A 96 -8.17 2.28 -30.99
C TRP A 96 -8.47 2.93 -32.32
N GLU A 97 -7.57 3.80 -32.75
CA GLU A 97 -7.65 4.50 -34.03
C GLU A 97 -6.59 3.95 -34.98
N PRO A 98 -6.88 3.87 -36.30
CA PRO A 98 -5.87 3.58 -37.30
C PRO A 98 -4.71 4.59 -37.22
N LEU A 99 -3.48 4.11 -37.43
CA LEU A 99 -2.30 4.97 -37.51
C LEU A 99 -2.30 5.83 -38.79
N VAL A 100 -2.85 5.30 -39.88
CA VAL A 100 -2.97 5.97 -41.17
C VAL A 100 -4.48 6.10 -41.48
N PRO A 101 -5.09 7.28 -41.32
CA PRO A 101 -6.52 7.49 -41.56
C PRO A 101 -6.96 7.15 -43.00
N GLU A 102 -6.09 7.37 -43.98
CA GLU A 102 -6.35 7.15 -45.40
C GLU A 102 -6.23 5.67 -45.82
N ALA A 103 -5.80 4.79 -44.91
CA ALA A 103 -5.69 3.36 -45.18
C ALA A 103 -7.05 2.64 -45.25
N GLY A 104 -8.16 3.36 -45.05
CA GLY A 104 -9.51 2.81 -45.09
C GLY A 104 -9.82 1.81 -43.97
N LEU A 105 -9.11 1.93 -42.84
CA LEU A 105 -9.29 1.06 -41.67
C LEU A 105 -10.32 1.65 -40.70
N ASP A 106 -11.15 0.80 -40.11
CA ASP A 106 -12.17 1.19 -39.13
C ASP A 106 -11.59 1.39 -37.73
N THR A 107 -12.24 2.24 -36.90
CA THR A 107 -11.90 2.32 -35.47
C THR A 107 -12.28 1.04 -34.74
N LEU A 108 -11.47 0.64 -33.76
CA LEU A 108 -11.64 -0.63 -33.05
C LEU A 108 -11.91 -0.41 -31.56
N THR A 109 -12.82 -1.20 -30.99
CA THR A 109 -13.09 -1.22 -29.54
C THR A 109 -12.73 -2.59 -28.95
N VAL A 110 -11.74 -2.62 -28.05
CA VAL A 110 -11.38 -3.82 -27.28
C VAL A 110 -12.05 -3.77 -25.92
N LYS A 111 -12.85 -4.78 -25.59
CA LYS A 111 -13.40 -4.97 -24.24
C LYS A 111 -12.45 -5.84 -23.42
N LYS A 112 -12.09 -5.37 -22.22
CA LYS A 112 -11.19 -6.05 -21.28
C LYS A 112 -11.86 -6.21 -19.93
N ASN A 113 -11.64 -7.38 -19.34
CA ASN A 113 -12.01 -7.66 -17.95
C ASN A 113 -10.79 -7.42 -17.08
N VAL A 114 -10.89 -6.50 -16.12
CA VAL A 114 -9.83 -6.19 -15.17
C VAL A 114 -10.23 -6.70 -13.80
N PRO A 115 -9.41 -7.53 -13.14
CA PRO A 115 -9.70 -7.98 -11.78
C PRO A 115 -9.89 -6.81 -10.83
N ALA A 116 -10.90 -6.92 -9.97
CA ALA A 116 -11.26 -5.92 -8.99
C ALA A 116 -11.56 -6.59 -7.65
N ILE A 117 -11.24 -5.87 -6.58
CA ILE A 117 -11.54 -6.26 -5.22
C ILE A 117 -12.38 -5.17 -4.55
N TRP A 118 -13.37 -5.61 -3.81
CA TRP A 118 -14.15 -4.81 -2.88
C TRP A 118 -14.06 -5.43 -1.50
N VAL A 119 -13.77 -4.62 -0.50
CA VAL A 119 -13.70 -5.06 0.90
C VAL A 119 -14.54 -4.13 1.74
N LEU A 120 -15.53 -4.70 2.42
CA LEU A 120 -16.26 -4.04 3.49
C LEU A 120 -15.58 -4.35 4.82
N LEU A 121 -15.33 -3.32 5.62
CA LEU A 121 -14.98 -3.46 7.02
C LEU A 121 -16.09 -2.89 7.88
N SER A 122 -16.52 -3.63 8.90
CA SER A 122 -17.59 -3.23 9.81
C SER A 122 -17.18 -3.39 11.28
N LYS A 123 -17.60 -2.45 12.12
CA LYS A 123 -17.58 -2.58 13.59
C LYS A 123 -18.67 -3.52 14.11
N GLU A 124 -19.71 -3.73 13.31
CA GLU A 124 -20.85 -4.58 13.63
C GLU A 124 -20.65 -5.99 13.05
N PRO A 125 -21.23 -7.02 13.67
CA PRO A 125 -21.20 -8.37 13.12
C PRO A 125 -21.81 -8.42 11.71
N LEU A 126 -21.12 -9.11 10.81
CA LEU A 126 -21.63 -9.46 9.48
C LEU A 126 -22.08 -10.93 9.48
N ASP A 127 -22.86 -11.32 8.47
CA ASP A 127 -23.25 -12.72 8.31
C ASP A 127 -22.01 -13.59 8.08
N THR A 128 -21.80 -14.54 9.00
CA THR A 128 -20.67 -15.46 8.97
C THR A 128 -20.76 -16.52 7.87
N ALA A 129 -21.96 -16.74 7.32
CA ALA A 129 -22.19 -17.67 6.22
C ALA A 129 -21.91 -17.06 4.84
N GLU A 130 -21.78 -15.73 4.74
CA GLU A 130 -21.50 -15.05 3.48
C GLU A 130 -20.11 -15.44 2.94
N PRO A 131 -19.99 -15.84 1.66
CA PRO A 131 -18.70 -16.08 1.03
C PRO A 131 -17.79 -14.85 1.10
N GLY A 132 -16.55 -15.07 1.54
CA GLY A 132 -15.56 -14.00 1.71
C GLY A 132 -15.65 -13.29 3.06
N TYR A 133 -16.52 -13.74 3.98
CA TYR A 133 -16.50 -13.28 5.36
C TYR A 133 -15.21 -13.68 6.08
N GLN A 134 -14.72 -12.80 6.94
CA GLN A 134 -13.59 -13.02 7.81
C GLN A 134 -13.83 -12.35 9.17
N ALA A 135 -13.72 -13.14 10.24
CA ALA A 135 -13.94 -12.68 11.62
C ALA A 135 -12.81 -11.75 12.11
N PRO A 136 -13.08 -10.87 13.08
CA PRO A 136 -12.04 -10.04 13.70
C PRO A 136 -10.91 -10.87 14.31
N GLY A 137 -9.66 -10.38 14.24
CA GLY A 137 -8.52 -10.98 14.95
C GLY A 137 -7.89 -12.22 14.29
N CYS A 138 -8.50 -12.81 13.26
CA CYS A 138 -7.94 -13.96 12.54
C CYS A 138 -6.56 -13.71 11.87
N PHE A 139 -6.15 -12.45 11.74
CA PHE A 139 -4.85 -12.07 11.18
C PHE A 139 -3.71 -12.27 12.18
N ASP A 140 -3.97 -12.01 13.47
CA ASP A 140 -2.93 -12.04 14.50
C ASP A 140 -2.39 -13.49 14.70
N THR A 141 -3.26 -14.50 14.52
CA THR A 141 -2.89 -15.93 14.59
C THR A 141 -2.02 -16.40 13.42
N LEU A 142 -2.32 -15.97 12.19
CA LEU A 142 -1.56 -16.36 10.99
C LEU A 142 -0.13 -15.79 10.99
N TRP A 143 0.05 -14.57 11.49
CA TRP A 143 1.38 -13.96 11.56
C TRP A 143 2.20 -14.46 12.75
N ALA A 144 1.58 -14.74 13.90
CA ALA A 144 2.28 -15.38 15.02
C ALA A 144 2.95 -16.69 14.56
N GLN A 145 2.24 -17.50 13.79
CA GLN A 145 2.77 -18.75 13.22
C GLN A 145 3.91 -18.53 12.20
N ALA A 146 3.82 -17.48 11.38
CA ALA A 146 4.87 -17.15 10.41
C ALA A 146 6.19 -16.72 11.10
N VAL A 147 6.11 -15.93 12.18
CA VAL A 147 7.28 -15.48 12.95
C VAL A 147 7.93 -16.65 13.70
N GLU A 148 7.15 -17.58 14.23
CA GLU A 148 7.67 -18.82 14.85
C GLU A 148 8.38 -19.72 13.83
N GLY A 149 7.85 -19.82 12.60
CA GLY A 149 8.47 -20.59 11.51
C GLY A 149 9.82 -20.02 11.03
N GLU A 150 10.00 -18.70 11.04
CA GLU A 150 11.27 -18.05 10.68
C GLU A 150 12.31 -18.14 11.80
N ALA A 151 11.88 -18.03 13.07
CA ALA A 151 12.77 -18.20 14.23
C ALA A 151 13.32 -19.64 14.33
N GLY A 152 12.56 -20.64 13.91
CA GLY A 152 12.97 -22.05 13.87
C GLY A 152 14.07 -22.36 12.85
N GLN A 153 14.19 -21.60 11.75
CA GLN A 153 15.17 -21.86 10.70
C GLN A 153 16.53 -21.19 10.92
N GLN A 154 16.62 -20.08 11.66
CA GLN A 154 17.91 -19.46 12.00
C GLN A 154 18.64 -20.13 13.17
N GLY A 155 17.95 -20.89 14.02
CA GLY A 155 18.53 -21.57 15.18
C GLY A 155 19.37 -22.81 14.87
N GLN A 156 19.18 -23.48 13.72
CA GLN A 156 19.84 -24.76 13.43
C GLN A 156 21.23 -24.65 12.77
N ARG A 157 21.65 -23.47 12.29
CA ARG A 157 22.90 -23.34 11.52
C ARG A 157 24.16 -23.01 12.35
N ARG A 158 24.06 -22.90 13.69
CA ARG A 158 25.19 -22.49 14.55
C ARG A 158 25.81 -23.57 15.44
N LYS A 159 25.43 -24.84 15.32
CA LYS A 159 26.00 -25.89 16.18
C LYS A 159 26.48 -27.11 15.40
N ARG A 160 27.49 -26.91 14.54
CA ARG A 160 28.35 -28.01 14.09
C ARG A 160 29.67 -27.49 13.48
N GLN A 161 30.60 -27.07 14.33
CA GLN A 161 32.03 -27.33 14.16
C GLN A 161 32.75 -27.00 15.47
N GLY A 162 33.28 -28.05 16.09
CA GLY A 162 34.24 -27.95 17.19
C GLY A 162 35.65 -28.22 16.69
N GLY A 163 36.63 -27.75 17.47
CA GLY A 163 38.02 -28.22 17.48
C GLY A 163 39.03 -27.23 16.91
N GLY A 164 39.90 -26.67 17.76
CA GLY A 164 41.06 -25.90 17.32
C GLY A 164 41.72 -25.02 18.39
N THR A 165 42.74 -25.57 19.03
CA THR A 165 43.55 -25.12 20.18
C THR A 165 44.46 -23.89 19.94
N GLY A 166 44.74 -23.12 21.01
CA GLY A 166 45.95 -22.29 21.22
C GLY A 166 45.77 -20.79 20.94
N GLY A 167 46.23 -19.82 21.73
CA GLY A 167 47.09 -19.78 22.92
C GLY A 167 47.71 -18.35 23.00
N GLY A 168 47.80 -17.78 24.21
CA GLY A 168 48.51 -16.52 24.52
C GLY A 168 47.74 -15.24 24.15
N GLY A 169 47.58 -14.21 24.99
CA GLY A 169 48.40 -13.70 26.08
C GLY A 169 48.65 -12.21 25.79
N GLY A 170 48.25 -11.29 26.66
CA GLY A 170 48.59 -9.86 26.46
C GLY A 170 47.72 -8.84 27.16
N ARG A 171 48.11 -8.48 28.39
CA ARG A 171 47.74 -7.26 29.12
C ARG A 171 48.24 -6.02 28.36
N GLY A 172 47.47 -4.93 28.34
CA GLY A 172 47.96 -3.61 27.88
C GLY A 172 47.04 -2.45 28.25
N LYS A 173 47.47 -1.64 29.22
CA LYS A 173 46.89 -0.38 29.70
C LYS A 173 47.45 0.82 28.90
N GLY A 174 46.70 1.91 28.82
CA GLY A 174 47.18 3.28 28.54
C GLY A 174 46.97 3.73 27.08
N GLY A 175 46.67 4.99 26.74
CA GLY A 175 46.63 6.24 27.49
C GLY A 175 46.12 7.37 26.57
N LYS A 176 45.82 8.52 27.18
CA LYS A 176 45.29 9.76 26.59
C LYS A 176 46.27 10.49 25.66
N SER A 177 45.75 11.22 24.67
CA SER A 177 46.19 12.58 24.23
C SER A 177 45.26 13.07 23.10
N SER A 178 44.37 14.03 23.34
CA SER A 178 44.52 15.49 23.15
C SER A 178 44.69 15.96 21.69
N THR A 179 43.66 16.68 21.23
CA THR A 179 43.63 17.60 20.08
C THR A 179 44.71 18.69 20.17
N PRO A 180 44.98 19.43 19.07
CA PRO A 180 44.36 20.74 19.03
C PRO A 180 43.87 21.22 17.64
N ASN A 181 42.82 22.01 17.78
CA ASN A 181 42.21 22.99 16.90
C ASN A 181 43.20 23.87 16.11
N ARG A 182 42.85 24.19 14.85
CA ARG A 182 43.32 25.40 14.15
C ARG A 182 42.14 25.98 13.37
N GLY A 183 41.50 26.98 13.95
CA GLY A 183 40.55 27.86 13.28
C GLY A 183 41.24 29.17 12.87
N SER A 184 40.64 29.84 11.88
CA SER A 184 40.47 31.29 11.69
C SER A 184 40.15 31.52 10.20
N GLU A 185 38.92 31.88 9.83
CA GLU A 185 38.46 33.28 9.61
C GLU A 185 39.16 33.94 8.39
N ARG A 186 38.52 34.63 7.43
CA ARG A 186 37.37 35.56 7.52
C ARG A 186 36.90 36.02 6.11
N GLU A 187 35.68 36.58 6.11
CA GLU A 187 35.13 37.71 5.31
C GLU A 187 34.95 37.58 3.78
N ALA A 188 33.73 37.63 3.22
CA ALA A 188 32.66 38.65 3.17
C ALA A 188 32.71 39.48 1.87
N LEU A 189 31.67 39.37 1.02
CA LEU A 189 31.32 40.46 0.09
C LEU A 189 29.82 40.48 -0.28
N LYS A 190 29.33 41.72 -0.33
CA LYS A 190 27.95 42.24 -0.37
C LYS A 190 27.14 41.85 -1.62
N ARG A 191 25.80 41.86 -1.47
CA ARG A 191 24.84 42.10 -2.57
C ARG A 191 24.08 43.41 -2.31
N PRO A 192 23.91 44.28 -3.32
CA PRO A 192 23.20 45.55 -3.14
C PRO A 192 21.68 45.39 -3.33
N GLN A 193 20.94 46.27 -2.68
CA GLN A 193 19.54 46.60 -2.94
C GLN A 193 19.45 47.82 -3.87
N SER A 194 18.50 47.76 -4.81
CA SER A 194 17.76 48.85 -5.45
C SER A 194 16.45 48.20 -5.94
N GLY A 195 15.22 48.69 -5.78
CA GLY A 195 14.70 50.03 -5.57
C GLY A 195 13.88 50.42 -6.81
N GLY A 196 12.56 50.67 -6.69
CA GLY A 196 11.79 51.36 -7.74
C GLY A 196 10.33 50.93 -7.90
N ALA A 197 9.44 51.91 -7.78
CA ALA A 197 7.98 51.85 -7.81
C ALA A 197 7.36 51.80 -9.23
N LEU A 198 6.18 51.21 -9.37
CA LEU A 198 4.87 51.81 -9.69
C LEU A 198 3.83 50.70 -9.83
#